data_AF-I1NQ41-F1
#
_entry.id   AF-I1NQ41-F1
#
_cell.length_a   1.000
_cell.length_b   1.000
_cell.length_c   1.000
_cell.angle_alpha   90.00
_cell.angle_beta   90.00
_cell.angle_gamma   90.00
#
_symmetry.space_group_name_H-M   'P 1'
#
loop_
_entity.id
_entity.type
_entity.pdbx_description
1 polymer ?
#
loop_
_entity_poly.entity_id
_entity_poly.type
_entity_poly.pdbx_seq_one_letter_code
_entity_poly.pdbx_strand_id
1 'polypeptide(L)'
;MAQEGTGKTFLYRVLLATVRGNGDIAVATATSGVAASIMPGGRTAHSRFKIPLNIEEGSYCSFTKQSGTAKLLQMASLIIWDEASMTKRQAVEALDMSMRDIMGCPRSSFGGKMIVFGGDFRQVLPVIRKGTRSQITEATLRRSYLWDCMVQLKLVRNMRAQSDAWFADYLLRVGNGTEEVNKEGNIGLPSDICLECKGNETDLERLIDTVFPNLNDNLMDPNYITCRAILSTRNEFVDRINMKMIERFRGDVMTYHSFD
;
A
#
# COMPACT_ATOMS: atom_id res chain seq x y z
N MET A 1 3.72 9.23 -9.34
CA MET A 1 2.43 9.50 -8.69
C MET A 1 1.33 8.91 -9.55
N ALA A 2 0.53 8.02 -9.00
CA ALA A 2 -0.50 7.35 -9.77
C ALA A 2 -1.70 7.16 -8.88
N GLN A 3 -2.87 7.56 -9.37
CA GLN A 3 -4.10 7.34 -8.65
C GLN A 3 -4.43 5.85 -8.61
N GLU A 4 -5.22 5.44 -7.61
CA GLU A 4 -5.83 4.13 -7.62
C GLU A 4 -6.47 3.77 -8.96
N GLY A 5 -6.24 2.54 -9.38
CA GLY A 5 -6.82 2.01 -10.60
C GLY A 5 -6.16 2.47 -11.90
N THR A 6 -5.12 3.30 -11.90
CA THR A 6 -4.47 3.80 -13.14
C THR A 6 -3.49 2.82 -13.81
N GLY A 7 -3.44 1.56 -13.37
CA GLY A 7 -2.56 0.54 -13.96
C GLY A 7 -1.11 0.58 -13.45
N LYS A 8 -0.81 1.30 -12.36
CA LYS A 8 0.50 1.38 -11.70
C LYS A 8 1.20 0.01 -11.56
N THR A 9 0.50 -0.96 -11.00
CA THR A 9 1.04 -2.30 -10.77
C THR A 9 1.32 -3.06 -12.06
N PHE A 10 0.51 -2.88 -13.11
CA PHE A 10 0.76 -3.45 -14.42
C PHE A 10 2.05 -2.87 -15.02
N LEU A 11 2.23 -1.55 -14.94
CA LEU A 11 3.46 -0.88 -15.37
C LEU A 11 4.70 -1.45 -14.64
N TYR A 12 4.63 -1.66 -13.32
CA TYR A 12 5.74 -2.28 -12.58
C TYR A 12 6.04 -3.69 -13.06
N ARG A 13 5.02 -4.52 -13.32
CA ARG A 13 5.23 -5.86 -13.87
C ARG A 13 5.95 -5.81 -15.22
N VAL A 14 5.56 -4.90 -16.10
CA VAL A 14 6.22 -4.71 -17.41
C VAL A 14 7.66 -4.24 -17.24
N LEU A 15 7.93 -3.25 -16.39
CA LEU A 15 9.30 -2.79 -16.14
C LEU A 15 10.20 -3.89 -15.56
N LEU A 16 9.69 -4.63 -14.57
CA LEU A 16 10.41 -5.77 -13.98
C LEU A 16 10.70 -6.85 -15.01
N ALA A 17 9.70 -7.21 -15.83
CA ALA A 17 9.85 -8.23 -16.86
C ALA A 17 10.83 -7.79 -17.95
N THR A 18 10.80 -6.53 -18.36
CA THR A 18 11.69 -5.98 -19.39
C THR A 18 13.15 -6.01 -18.94
N VAL A 19 13.44 -5.49 -17.74
CA VAL A 19 14.81 -5.47 -17.21
C VAL A 19 15.33 -6.90 -16.99
N ARG A 20 14.51 -7.78 -16.39
CA ARG A 20 14.90 -9.18 -16.16
C ARG A 20 15.06 -9.97 -17.47
N GLY A 21 14.26 -9.67 -18.49
CA GLY A 21 14.36 -10.28 -19.82
C GLY A 21 15.67 -9.97 -20.52
N ASN A 22 16.30 -8.83 -20.20
CA ASN A 22 17.62 -8.46 -20.69
C ASN A 22 18.78 -9.10 -19.89
N GLY A 23 18.48 -9.94 -18.89
CA GLY A 23 19.48 -10.54 -17.99
C GLY A 23 19.91 -9.65 -16.83
N ASP A 24 19.36 -8.44 -16.72
CA ASP A 24 19.65 -7.51 -15.63
C ASP A 24 18.83 -7.81 -14.37
N ILE A 25 19.29 -7.30 -13.23
CA ILE A 25 18.61 -7.48 -11.94
C ILE A 25 17.63 -6.33 -11.69
N ALA A 26 16.35 -6.68 -11.53
CA ALA A 26 15.31 -5.77 -11.07
C ALA A 26 14.72 -6.22 -9.73
N VAL A 27 14.80 -5.34 -8.72
CA VAL A 27 14.31 -5.60 -7.35
C VAL A 27 12.94 -4.96 -7.16
N ALA A 28 11.95 -5.78 -6.79
CA ALA A 28 10.61 -5.32 -6.46
C ALA A 28 10.42 -5.25 -4.93
N THR A 29 10.06 -4.08 -4.42
CA THR A 29 9.69 -3.88 -3.02
C THR A 29 8.40 -3.10 -2.88
N ALA A 30 7.74 -3.26 -1.74
CA ALA A 30 6.60 -2.43 -1.35
C ALA A 30 6.60 -2.15 0.16
N THR A 31 5.82 -1.17 0.60
CA THR A 31 5.69 -0.84 2.02
C THR A 31 4.95 -1.92 2.81
N SER A 32 3.88 -2.50 2.24
CA SER A 32 3.08 -3.57 2.88
C SER A 32 3.34 -4.95 2.26
N GLY A 33 3.08 -6.00 3.04
CA GLY A 33 3.20 -7.39 2.56
C GLY A 33 2.23 -7.73 1.44
N VAL A 34 1.00 -7.20 1.51
CA VAL A 34 -0.03 -7.39 0.47
C VAL A 34 0.37 -6.71 -0.83
N ALA A 35 0.90 -5.48 -0.78
CA ALA A 35 1.39 -4.80 -1.97
C ALA A 35 2.60 -5.53 -2.58
N ALA A 36 3.49 -6.06 -1.73
CA ALA A 36 4.66 -6.81 -2.16
C ALA A 36 4.27 -8.14 -2.86
N SER A 37 3.26 -8.86 -2.37
CA SER A 37 2.86 -10.15 -2.93
C SER A 37 2.28 -10.06 -4.34
N ILE A 38 1.76 -8.89 -4.72
CA ILE A 38 1.21 -8.65 -6.07
C ILE A 38 2.33 -8.53 -7.12
N MET A 39 3.56 -8.17 -6.72
CA MET A 39 4.71 -8.04 -7.63
C MET A 39 5.53 -9.33 -7.73
N PRO A 40 5.97 -9.75 -8.94
CA PRO A 40 6.79 -10.96 -9.10
C PRO A 40 8.12 -10.89 -8.33
N GLY A 41 8.27 -11.77 -7.34
CA GLY A 41 9.44 -11.79 -6.44
C GLY A 41 9.50 -10.61 -5.46
N GLY A 42 8.36 -9.94 -5.25
CA GLY A 42 8.25 -8.80 -4.35
C GLY A 42 8.53 -9.16 -2.89
N ARG A 43 9.13 -8.22 -2.17
CA ARG A 43 9.31 -8.29 -0.70
C ARG A 43 8.96 -6.96 -0.06
N THR A 44 8.64 -6.96 1.23
CA THR A 44 8.52 -5.69 1.95
C THR A 44 9.86 -4.95 1.93
N ALA A 45 9.82 -3.62 1.82
CA ALA A 45 11.01 -2.79 1.83
C ALA A 45 11.82 -2.99 3.12
N HIS A 46 11.15 -3.08 4.27
CA HIS A 46 11.78 -3.39 5.55
C HIS A 46 12.57 -4.71 5.51
N SER A 47 12.00 -5.78 4.95
CA SER A 47 12.68 -7.07 4.86
C SER A 47 13.82 -7.06 3.84
N ARG A 48 13.59 -6.46 2.65
CA ARG A 48 14.57 -6.43 1.57
C ARG A 48 15.79 -5.60 1.93
N PHE A 49 15.57 -4.40 2.47
CA PHE A 49 16.61 -3.44 2.76
C PHE A 49 17.02 -3.45 4.24
N LYS A 50 16.50 -4.36 5.07
CA LYS A 50 16.83 -4.42 6.51
C LYS A 50 16.69 -3.05 7.19
N ILE A 51 15.58 -2.36 6.91
CA ILE A 51 15.28 -1.05 7.50
C ILE A 51 14.94 -1.27 8.98
N PRO A 52 15.61 -0.57 9.92
CA PRO A 52 15.25 -0.63 11.33
C PRO A 52 13.79 -0.24 11.59
N LEU A 53 13.13 -0.90 12.54
CA LEU A 53 11.77 -0.54 12.94
C LEU A 53 11.71 0.82 13.64
N ASN A 54 12.73 1.11 14.46
CA ASN A 54 12.94 2.41 15.08
C ASN A 54 13.97 3.14 14.23
N ILE A 55 13.51 4.11 13.46
CA ILE A 55 14.34 4.86 12.53
C ILE A 55 14.42 6.32 12.94
N GLU A 56 15.65 6.80 13.09
CA GLU A 56 15.98 8.17 13.45
C GLU A 56 16.62 8.88 12.24
N GLU A 57 16.71 10.21 12.30
CA GLU A 57 17.41 10.96 11.25
C GLU A 57 18.88 10.55 11.15
N GLY A 58 19.38 10.42 9.91
CA GLY A 58 20.75 9.96 9.66
C GLY A 58 20.99 8.46 9.87
N SER A 59 19.94 7.67 10.14
CA SER A 59 20.05 6.21 10.24
C SER A 59 20.48 5.56 8.92
N TYR A 60 21.02 4.34 9.03
CA TYR A 60 21.34 3.47 7.90
C TYR A 60 20.49 2.19 7.98
N CYS A 61 20.31 1.54 6.84
CA CYS A 61 19.84 0.17 6.81
C CYS A 61 20.84 -0.78 7.50
N SER A 62 20.32 -1.83 8.15
CA SER A 62 21.15 -2.74 8.99
C SER A 62 21.92 -3.81 8.21
N PHE A 63 21.93 -3.79 6.88
CA PHE A 63 22.75 -4.74 6.11
C PHE A 63 24.21 -4.27 6.04
N THR A 64 25.15 -5.21 6.07
CA THR A 64 26.59 -4.91 5.94
C THR A 64 27.03 -4.85 4.48
N LYS A 65 28.16 -4.19 4.18
CA LYS A 65 28.73 -4.11 2.82
C LYS A 65 29.03 -5.48 2.21
N GLN A 66 29.38 -6.46 3.04
CA GLN A 66 29.73 -7.81 2.64
C GLN A 66 28.50 -8.73 2.54
N SER A 67 27.31 -8.25 2.89
CA SER A 67 26.09 -9.06 2.86
C SER A 67 25.63 -9.38 1.44
N GLY A 68 24.91 -10.50 1.29
CA GLY A 68 24.25 -10.84 0.02
C GLY A 68 23.25 -9.78 -0.43
N THR A 69 22.62 -9.06 0.52
CA THR A 69 21.74 -7.92 0.21
C THR A 69 22.52 -6.79 -0.46
N ALA A 70 23.67 -6.39 0.09
CA ALA A 70 24.49 -5.34 -0.51
C ALA A 70 24.94 -5.72 -1.93
N LYS A 71 25.42 -6.96 -2.12
CA LYS A 71 25.81 -7.47 -3.45
C LYS A 71 24.64 -7.43 -4.44
N LEU A 72 23.45 -7.86 -4.02
CA LEU A 72 22.24 -7.78 -4.84
C LEU A 72 21.92 -6.34 -5.26
N LEU A 73 21.97 -5.40 -4.33
CA LEU A 73 21.66 -3.98 -4.59
C LEU A 73 22.72 -3.32 -5.48
N GLN A 74 23.99 -3.68 -5.32
CA GLN A 74 25.08 -3.25 -6.19
C GLN A 74 24.91 -3.74 -7.63
N MET A 75 24.38 -4.95 -7.82
CA MET A 75 24.13 -5.52 -9.15
C MET A 75 22.77 -5.10 -9.75
N ALA A 76 21.84 -4.60 -8.94
CA ALA A 76 20.52 -4.19 -9.42
C ALA A 76 20.60 -3.01 -10.40
N SER A 77 19.96 -3.14 -11.55
CA SER A 77 19.80 -2.07 -12.55
C SER A 77 18.55 -1.23 -12.27
N LEU A 78 17.54 -1.83 -11.64
CA LEU A 78 16.28 -1.17 -11.27
C LEU A 78 15.80 -1.62 -9.88
N ILE A 79 15.35 -0.66 -9.08
CA ILE A 79 14.66 -0.91 -7.80
C ILE A 79 13.30 -0.22 -7.85
N ILE A 80 12.23 -0.98 -7.63
CA ILE A 80 10.87 -0.43 -7.51
C ILE A 80 10.46 -0.49 -6.04
N TRP A 81 9.92 0.59 -5.50
CA TRP A 81 9.31 0.64 -4.18
C TRP A 81 7.87 1.15 -4.27
N ASP A 82 6.90 0.25 -4.20
CA ASP A 82 5.47 0.60 -4.22
C ASP A 82 4.91 0.99 -2.84
N GLU A 83 3.88 1.83 -2.85
CA GLU A 83 3.28 2.46 -1.66
C GLU A 83 4.27 3.22 -0.77
N ALA A 84 5.25 3.87 -1.41
CA ALA A 84 6.25 4.70 -0.75
C ALA A 84 5.63 5.94 -0.05
N SER A 85 4.45 6.40 -0.46
CA SER A 85 3.71 7.50 0.19
C SER A 85 3.35 7.19 1.65
N MET A 86 3.14 5.91 1.98
CA MET A 86 2.84 5.44 3.33
C MET A 86 4.09 5.30 4.23
N THR A 87 5.29 5.39 3.65
CA THR A 87 6.55 5.20 4.39
C THR A 87 7.05 6.53 4.94
N LYS A 88 7.61 6.52 6.15
CA LYS A 88 8.29 7.68 6.73
C LYS A 88 9.53 8.04 5.91
N ARG A 89 9.79 9.33 5.66
CA ARG A 89 10.94 9.80 4.87
C ARG A 89 12.26 9.21 5.34
N GLN A 90 12.44 9.05 6.65
CA GLN A 90 13.66 8.52 7.26
C GLN A 90 14.01 7.11 6.74
N ALA A 91 13.03 6.28 6.39
CA ALA A 91 13.28 4.95 5.83
C ALA A 91 13.80 5.01 4.39
N VAL A 92 13.34 5.97 3.61
CA VAL A 92 13.83 6.20 2.24
C VAL A 92 15.22 6.86 2.30
N GLU A 93 15.42 7.80 3.21
CA GLU A 93 16.71 8.45 3.45
C GLU A 93 17.76 7.45 3.96
N ALA A 94 17.41 6.55 4.87
CA ALA A 94 18.32 5.50 5.33
C ALA A 94 18.73 4.55 4.20
N LEU A 95 17.79 4.23 3.30
CA LEU A 95 18.14 3.48 2.09
C LEU A 95 19.12 4.27 1.22
N ASP A 96 18.87 5.56 0.98
CA ASP A 96 19.79 6.42 0.23
C ASP A 96 21.20 6.43 0.83
N MET A 97 21.31 6.67 2.15
CA MET A 97 22.57 6.69 2.86
C MET A 97 23.32 5.35 2.75
N SER A 98 22.62 4.23 2.95
CA SER A 98 23.22 2.90 2.79
C SER A 98 23.61 2.60 1.34
N MET A 99 22.83 3.04 0.36
CA MET A 99 23.14 2.84 -1.06
C MET A 99 24.37 3.64 -1.49
N ARG A 100 24.48 4.90 -1.06
CA ARG A 100 25.68 5.73 -1.27
C ARG A 100 26.93 5.07 -0.71
N ASP A 101 26.82 4.47 0.47
CA ASP A 101 27.93 3.81 1.17
C ASP A 101 28.37 2.50 0.49
N ILE A 102 27.44 1.64 0.06
CA ILE A 102 27.80 0.38 -0.64
C ILE A 102 28.25 0.61 -2.08
N MET A 103 27.80 1.69 -2.73
CA MET A 103 28.20 2.02 -4.11
C MET A 103 29.50 2.82 -4.17
N GLY A 104 29.94 3.40 -3.04
CA GLY A 104 31.10 4.30 -3.01
C GLY A 104 30.85 5.64 -3.72
N CYS A 105 29.58 6.04 -3.87
CA CYS A 105 29.16 7.24 -4.59
C CYS A 105 28.41 8.21 -3.65
N PRO A 106 29.11 8.91 -2.73
CA PRO A 106 28.47 9.69 -1.66
C PRO A 106 27.66 10.90 -2.15
N ARG A 107 27.94 11.38 -3.37
CA ARG A 107 27.30 12.55 -3.98
C ARG A 107 26.09 12.20 -4.84
N SER A 108 25.87 10.92 -5.14
CA SER A 108 24.80 10.47 -6.03
C SER A 108 23.67 9.86 -5.21
N SER A 109 22.45 10.36 -5.37
CA SER A 109 21.27 9.74 -4.76
C SER A 109 21.21 8.26 -5.12
N PHE A 110 20.94 7.44 -4.10
CA PHE A 110 20.93 6.00 -4.08
C PHE A 110 22.20 5.37 -4.68
N GLY A 111 23.35 6.03 -4.53
CA GLY A 111 24.61 5.56 -5.10
C GLY A 111 24.57 5.47 -6.63
N GLY A 112 23.73 6.28 -7.29
CA GLY A 112 23.54 6.28 -8.74
C GLY A 112 22.59 5.20 -9.27
N LYS A 113 21.92 4.45 -8.39
CA LYS A 113 20.94 3.45 -8.82
C LYS A 113 19.61 4.06 -9.23
N MET A 114 19.01 3.47 -10.26
CA MET A 114 17.66 3.84 -10.69
C MET A 114 16.64 3.28 -9.69
N ILE A 115 15.91 4.17 -9.04
CA ILE A 115 14.81 3.84 -8.16
C ILE A 115 13.50 4.43 -8.67
N VAL A 116 12.45 3.61 -8.71
CA VAL A 116 11.09 4.02 -9.05
C VAL A 116 10.23 3.92 -7.81
N PHE A 117 9.82 5.07 -7.28
CA PHE A 117 8.86 5.13 -6.18
C PHE A 117 7.42 5.15 -6.70
N GLY A 118 6.63 4.23 -6.17
CA GLY A 118 5.20 4.10 -6.41
C GLY A 118 4.37 4.57 -5.24
N GLY A 119 3.18 5.06 -5.53
CA GLY A 119 2.23 5.47 -4.50
C GLY A 119 1.23 6.48 -5.02
N ASP A 120 0.10 6.52 -4.31
CA ASP A 120 -0.84 7.62 -4.37
C ASP A 120 -0.68 8.45 -3.09
N PHE A 121 -0.41 9.75 -3.22
CA PHE A 121 -0.29 10.64 -2.07
C PHE A 121 -1.65 11.11 -1.54
N ARG A 122 -2.74 10.77 -2.24
CA ARG A 122 -4.11 10.97 -1.79
C ARG A 122 -4.60 9.85 -0.87
N GLN A 123 -3.85 8.75 -0.80
CA GLN A 123 -4.11 7.64 0.13
C GLN A 123 -3.57 7.98 1.53
N VAL A 124 -3.22 6.94 2.30
CA VAL A 124 -2.84 7.04 3.70
C VAL A 124 -1.44 7.65 3.84
N LEU A 125 -1.32 8.60 4.78
CA LEU A 125 -0.05 9.21 5.18
C LEU A 125 0.77 8.25 6.06
N PRO A 126 2.08 8.52 6.27
CA PRO A 126 2.89 7.73 7.19
C PRO A 126 2.31 7.71 8.60
N VAL A 127 2.28 6.53 9.21
CA VAL A 127 1.72 6.35 10.55
C VAL A 127 2.70 6.86 11.61
N ILE A 128 2.30 7.91 12.32
CA ILE A 128 2.99 8.43 13.51
C ILE A 128 2.06 8.27 14.71
N ARG A 129 2.41 7.33 15.61
CA ARG A 129 1.61 7.07 16.82
C ARG A 129 1.52 8.34 17.66
N LYS A 130 0.30 8.78 17.95
CA LYS A 130 0.01 10.03 18.71
C LYS A 130 0.63 11.28 18.08
N GLY A 131 0.93 11.25 16.78
CA GLY A 131 1.55 12.36 16.07
C GLY A 131 0.57 13.50 15.78
N THR A 132 1.06 14.72 15.86
CA THR A 132 0.34 15.91 15.38
C THR A 132 0.33 15.97 13.85
N ARG A 133 -0.56 16.78 13.26
CA ARG A 133 -0.59 17.03 11.80
C ARG A 133 0.77 17.49 11.26
N SER A 134 1.48 18.32 12.02
CA SER A 134 2.81 18.81 11.65
C SER A 134 3.82 17.66 11.61
N GLN A 135 3.85 16.81 12.65
CA GLN A 135 4.74 15.65 12.70
C GLN A 135 4.46 14.62 11.59
N ILE A 136 3.19 14.39 11.25
CA ILE A 136 2.82 13.51 10.14
C ILE A 136 3.32 14.09 8.81
N THR A 137 3.09 15.40 8.59
CA THR A 137 3.57 16.08 7.38
C THR A 137 5.08 16.00 7.26
N GLU A 138 5.78 16.23 8.37
CA GLU A 138 7.25 16.18 8.45
C GLU A 138 7.81 14.78 8.19
N ALA A 139 7.05 13.74 8.50
CA ALA A 139 7.42 12.36 8.19
C ALA A 139 7.18 11.97 6.71
N THR A 140 6.52 12.80 5.89
CA THR A 140 6.22 12.44 4.49
C THR A 140 7.45 12.50 3.60
N LEU A 141 7.48 11.64 2.56
CA LEU A 141 8.54 11.66 1.55
C LEU A 141 8.73 13.04 0.89
N ARG A 142 7.67 13.85 0.80
CA ARG A 142 7.72 15.23 0.26
C ARG A 142 8.58 16.18 1.09
N ARG A 143 8.89 15.83 2.34
CA ARG A 143 9.77 16.61 3.24
C ARG A 143 11.21 16.11 3.23
N SER A 144 11.51 15.07 2.47
CA SER A 144 12.86 14.59 2.29
C SER A 144 13.66 15.50 1.38
N TYR A 145 14.97 15.65 1.64
CA TYR A 145 15.91 16.28 0.72
C TYR A 145 15.96 15.57 -0.65
N LEU A 146 15.54 14.31 -0.72
CA LEU A 146 15.49 13.54 -1.96
C LEU A 146 14.40 14.02 -2.90
N TRP A 147 13.33 14.62 -2.38
CA TRP A 147 12.12 14.93 -3.14
C TRP A 147 12.41 15.84 -4.33
N ASP A 148 13.25 16.86 -4.15
CA ASP A 148 13.59 17.84 -5.18
C ASP A 148 14.45 17.26 -6.30
N CYS A 149 15.11 16.11 -6.06
CA CYS A 149 15.88 15.38 -7.06
C CYS A 149 15.04 14.35 -7.83
N MET A 150 13.78 14.11 -7.44
CA MET A 150 12.94 13.09 -8.07
C MET A 150 12.21 13.62 -9.30
N VAL A 151 12.26 12.85 -10.39
CA VAL A 151 11.42 13.10 -11.57
C VAL A 151 10.00 12.59 -11.31
N GLN A 152 9.02 13.49 -11.42
CA GLN A 152 7.62 13.16 -11.16
C GLN A 152 6.91 12.70 -12.43
N LEU A 153 6.58 11.41 -12.50
CA LEU A 153 5.72 10.84 -13.54
C LEU A 153 4.28 10.69 -13.02
N LYS A 154 3.28 11.00 -13.85
CA LYS A 154 1.86 10.93 -13.49
C LYS A 154 1.11 9.94 -14.38
N LEU A 155 0.41 8.99 -13.77
CA LEU A 155 -0.59 8.17 -14.46
C LEU A 155 -1.97 8.79 -14.22
N VAL A 156 -2.65 9.15 -15.31
CA VAL A 156 -3.88 9.97 -15.26
C VAL A 156 -5.14 9.22 -15.69
N ARG A 157 -5.01 8.14 -16.47
CA ARG A 157 -6.15 7.38 -16.99
C ARG A 157 -6.55 6.30 -15.98
N ASN A 158 -7.78 6.34 -15.49
CA ASN A 158 -8.34 5.26 -14.67
C ASN A 158 -8.56 4.02 -15.55
N MET A 159 -7.97 2.90 -15.16
CA MET A 159 -8.05 1.62 -15.85
C MET A 159 -8.98 0.62 -15.13
N ARG A 160 -9.35 0.89 -13.87
CA ARG A 160 -10.15 -0.02 -13.03
C ARG A 160 -11.65 0.21 -13.18
N ALA A 161 -12.09 1.47 -13.20
CA ALA A 161 -13.49 1.86 -13.30
C ALA A 161 -13.87 2.34 -14.71
N GLN A 162 -13.25 1.80 -15.76
CA GLN A 162 -13.48 2.26 -17.14
C GLN A 162 -14.92 2.07 -17.61
N SER A 163 -15.60 1.05 -17.11
CA SER A 163 -17.00 0.75 -17.45
C SER A 163 -18.00 1.68 -16.75
N ASP A 164 -17.56 2.47 -15.76
CA ASP A 164 -18.39 3.38 -14.99
C ASP A 164 -17.69 4.74 -14.89
N ALA A 165 -17.86 5.53 -15.95
CA ALA A 165 -17.22 6.83 -16.08
C ALA A 165 -17.66 7.81 -14.97
N TRP A 166 -18.92 7.72 -14.53
CA TRP A 166 -19.43 8.57 -13.47
C TRP A 166 -18.75 8.26 -12.13
N PHE A 167 -18.65 6.97 -11.76
CA PHE A 167 -17.99 6.56 -10.52
C PHE A 167 -16.49 6.86 -10.56
N ALA A 168 -15.85 6.67 -11.72
CA ALA A 168 -14.45 7.02 -11.91
C ALA A 168 -14.18 8.52 -11.67
N ASP A 169 -15.05 9.39 -12.18
CA ASP A 169 -14.96 10.84 -11.99
C ASP A 169 -15.29 11.25 -10.54
N TYR A 170 -16.28 10.62 -9.92
CA TYR A 170 -16.59 10.81 -8.50
C TYR A 170 -15.37 10.49 -7.61
N LEU A 171 -14.73 9.34 -7.79
CA LEU A 171 -13.51 8.96 -7.05
C LEU A 171 -12.35 9.95 -7.27
N LEU A 172 -12.26 10.54 -8.48
CA LEU A 172 -11.30 11.59 -8.80
C LEU A 172 -11.56 12.86 -7.99
N ARG A 173 -12.81 13.32 -7.94
CA ARG A 173 -13.19 14.53 -7.18
C ARG A 173 -12.99 14.33 -5.67
N VAL A 174 -13.37 13.17 -5.13
CA VAL A 174 -13.11 12.80 -3.73
C VAL A 174 -11.60 12.81 -3.44
N GLY A 175 -10.80 12.12 -4.25
CA GLY A 175 -9.35 12.03 -4.05
C GLY A 175 -8.61 13.36 -4.21
N ASN A 176 -9.14 14.28 -5.01
CA ASN A 176 -8.59 15.64 -5.18
C ASN A 176 -9.09 16.62 -4.10
N GLY A 177 -10.06 16.24 -3.27
CA GLY A 177 -10.70 17.14 -2.32
C GLY A 177 -11.53 18.24 -2.98
N THR A 178 -12.07 17.97 -4.18
CA THR A 178 -12.92 18.91 -4.94
C THR A 178 -14.39 18.50 -4.95
N GLU A 179 -14.73 17.38 -4.32
CA GLU A 179 -16.13 16.97 -4.14
C GLU A 179 -16.85 17.92 -3.19
N GLU A 180 -18.13 18.15 -3.44
CA GLU A 180 -18.95 18.99 -2.56
C GLU A 180 -19.06 18.38 -1.17
N VAL A 181 -18.92 19.25 -0.16
CA VAL A 181 -19.04 18.88 1.24
C VAL A 181 -20.22 19.60 1.87
N ASN A 182 -20.83 18.96 2.87
CA ASN A 182 -21.87 19.59 3.66
C ASN A 182 -21.29 20.69 4.59
N LYS A 183 -22.15 21.32 5.39
CA LYS A 183 -21.74 22.39 6.33
C LYS A 183 -20.70 21.96 7.37
N GLU A 184 -20.56 20.66 7.61
CA GLU A 184 -19.60 20.06 8.55
C GLU A 184 -18.29 19.65 7.87
N GLY A 185 -18.17 19.83 6.55
CA GLY A 185 -17.01 19.40 5.78
C GLY A 185 -17.02 17.91 5.40
N ASN A 186 -18.16 17.24 5.53
CA ASN A 186 -18.32 15.83 5.20
C ASN A 186 -18.81 15.65 3.75
N ILE A 187 -18.25 14.65 3.05
CA ILE A 187 -18.68 14.26 1.70
C ILE A 187 -19.97 13.42 1.83
N GLY A 188 -20.99 13.78 1.04
CA GLY A 188 -22.19 12.95 0.90
C GLY A 188 -21.91 11.74 0.02
N LEU A 189 -22.21 10.54 0.52
CA LEU A 189 -22.13 9.32 -0.30
C LEU A 189 -23.41 9.17 -1.15
N PRO A 190 -23.30 8.79 -2.43
CA PRO A 190 -24.46 8.48 -3.27
C PRO A 190 -25.36 7.42 -2.63
N SER A 191 -26.68 7.59 -2.71
CA SER A 191 -27.66 6.65 -2.15
C SER A 191 -27.47 5.22 -2.66
N ASP A 192 -27.08 5.09 -3.92
CA ASP A 192 -27.03 3.81 -4.64
C ASP A 192 -25.87 2.91 -4.18
N ILE A 193 -24.90 3.48 -3.45
CA ILE A 193 -23.78 2.75 -2.85
C ILE A 193 -23.87 2.70 -1.32
N CYS A 194 -24.96 3.22 -0.74
CA CYS A 194 -25.20 3.25 0.70
C CYS A 194 -26.22 2.19 1.11
N LEU A 195 -25.99 1.57 2.26
CA LEU A 195 -27.00 0.77 2.93
C LEU A 195 -27.66 1.60 4.03
N GLU A 196 -28.97 1.47 4.14
CA GLU A 196 -29.75 2.12 5.17
C GLU A 196 -29.32 1.62 6.56
N CYS A 197 -28.86 2.53 7.41
CA CYS A 197 -28.37 2.25 8.75
C CYS A 197 -29.35 2.81 9.79
N LYS A 198 -29.90 1.94 10.64
CA LYS A 198 -30.88 2.27 11.68
C LYS A 198 -30.24 2.47 13.06
N GLY A 199 -28.91 2.35 13.16
CA GLY A 199 -28.13 2.52 14.38
C GLY A 199 -28.21 1.34 15.35
N ASN A 200 -28.57 0.14 14.88
CA ASN A 200 -28.75 -1.03 15.73
C ASN A 200 -27.86 -2.21 15.31
N GLU A 201 -27.78 -3.24 16.16
CA GLU A 201 -26.91 -4.40 15.91
C GLU A 201 -27.28 -5.18 14.63
N THR A 202 -28.54 -5.07 14.18
CA THR A 202 -29.00 -5.74 12.95
C THR A 202 -28.44 -5.10 11.68
N ASP A 203 -27.98 -3.84 11.74
CA ASP A 203 -27.38 -3.19 10.56
C ASP A 203 -26.07 -3.84 10.14
N LEU A 204 -25.29 -4.34 11.10
CA LEU A 204 -24.07 -5.08 10.79
C LEU A 204 -24.41 -6.42 10.11
N GLU A 205 -25.46 -7.09 10.56
CA GLU A 205 -25.92 -8.33 9.94
C GLU A 205 -26.44 -8.08 8.53
N ARG A 206 -27.21 -7.01 8.34
CA ARG A 206 -27.67 -6.57 7.02
C ARG A 206 -26.49 -6.28 6.08
N LEU A 207 -25.44 -5.61 6.56
CA LEU A 207 -24.23 -5.38 5.76
C LEU A 207 -23.60 -6.71 5.34
N ILE A 208 -23.43 -7.65 6.28
CA ILE A 208 -22.86 -8.96 5.99
C ILE A 208 -23.72 -9.70 4.96
N ASP A 209 -25.05 -9.74 5.14
CA ASP A 209 -25.98 -10.43 4.25
C ASP A 209 -26.04 -9.80 2.86
N THR A 210 -25.85 -8.48 2.76
CA THR A 210 -25.79 -7.77 1.49
C THR A 210 -24.52 -8.12 0.72
N VAL A 211 -23.37 -8.15 1.40
CA VAL A 211 -22.09 -8.43 0.75
C VAL A 211 -21.93 -9.93 0.47
N PHE A 212 -22.37 -10.78 1.39
CA PHE A 212 -22.30 -12.24 1.35
C PHE A 212 -23.69 -12.91 1.39
N PRO A 213 -24.54 -12.73 0.37
CA PRO A 213 -25.87 -13.34 0.31
C PRO A 213 -25.81 -14.86 0.16
N ASN A 214 -26.58 -15.60 0.98
CA ASN A 214 -26.60 -17.07 0.96
C ASN A 214 -25.20 -17.68 1.14
N LEU A 215 -24.44 -17.15 2.13
CA LEU A 215 -23.04 -17.56 2.38
C LEU A 215 -22.86 -19.09 2.39
N ASN A 216 -23.72 -19.81 3.12
CA ASN A 216 -23.62 -21.26 3.29
C ASN A 216 -23.82 -22.06 1.99
N ASP A 217 -24.65 -21.58 1.08
CA ASP A 217 -24.93 -22.27 -0.18
C ASP A 217 -23.79 -22.10 -1.19
N ASN A 218 -22.99 -21.04 -1.03
CA ASN A 218 -21.93 -20.67 -1.95
C ASN A 218 -20.51 -20.93 -1.40
N LEU A 219 -20.37 -21.59 -0.24
CA LEU A 219 -19.07 -21.86 0.40
C LEU A 219 -18.10 -22.64 -0.48
N MET A 220 -18.64 -23.52 -1.33
CA MET A 220 -17.85 -24.38 -2.19
C MET A 220 -17.43 -23.68 -3.49
N ASP A 221 -17.93 -22.47 -3.77
CA ASP A 221 -17.50 -21.66 -4.92
C ASP A 221 -16.34 -20.73 -4.51
N PRO A 222 -15.11 -21.00 -4.97
CA PRO A 222 -13.96 -20.15 -4.66
C PRO A 222 -14.13 -18.73 -5.20
N ASN A 223 -14.83 -18.54 -6.32
CA ASN A 223 -15.04 -17.22 -6.92
C ASN A 223 -16.01 -16.39 -6.06
N TYR A 224 -17.03 -17.04 -5.49
CA TYR A 224 -17.98 -16.37 -4.61
C TYR A 224 -17.27 -15.71 -3.42
N ILE A 225 -16.39 -16.43 -2.73
CA ILE A 225 -15.66 -15.93 -1.56
C ILE A 225 -14.60 -14.90 -1.95
N THR A 226 -13.84 -15.15 -3.01
CA THR A 226 -12.68 -14.30 -3.37
C THR A 226 -13.05 -12.95 -3.99
N CYS A 227 -14.25 -12.81 -4.57
CA CYS A 227 -14.71 -11.55 -5.16
C CYS A 227 -15.38 -10.57 -4.17
N ARG A 228 -15.39 -10.89 -2.87
CA ARG A 228 -16.12 -10.13 -1.84
C ARG A 228 -15.21 -9.78 -0.67
N ALA A 229 -15.39 -8.59 -0.12
CA ALA A 229 -14.67 -8.14 1.06
C ALA A 229 -15.48 -7.09 1.82
N ILE A 230 -15.36 -7.10 3.15
CA ILE A 230 -15.82 -6.01 4.01
C ILE A 230 -14.58 -5.34 4.59
N LEU A 231 -14.47 -4.02 4.40
CA LEU A 231 -13.37 -3.22 4.91
C LEU A 231 -13.86 -2.38 6.08
N SER A 232 -13.01 -2.22 7.10
CA SER A 232 -13.28 -1.35 8.23
C SER A 232 -12.03 -0.57 8.64
N THR A 233 -12.22 0.56 9.30
CA THR A 233 -11.15 1.51 9.63
C THR A 233 -10.30 1.08 10.83
N ARG A 234 -10.81 0.18 11.69
CA ARG A 234 -10.11 -0.28 12.89
C ARG A 234 -10.11 -1.80 12.98
N ASN A 235 -9.00 -2.35 13.47
CA ASN A 235 -8.84 -3.78 13.67
C ASN A 235 -9.91 -4.36 14.59
N GLU A 236 -10.28 -3.66 15.67
CA GLU A 236 -11.37 -4.09 16.57
C GLU A 236 -12.69 -4.39 15.83
N PHE A 237 -13.06 -3.53 14.86
CA PHE A 237 -14.25 -3.76 14.05
C PHE A 237 -14.04 -4.87 13.02
N VAL A 238 -12.83 -4.98 12.44
CA VAL A 238 -12.48 -6.09 11.55
C VAL A 238 -12.60 -7.42 12.28
N ASP A 239 -12.07 -7.52 13.50
CA ASP A 239 -12.11 -8.70 14.34
C ASP A 239 -13.56 -9.05 14.70
N ARG A 240 -14.38 -8.06 15.07
CA ARG A 240 -15.81 -8.26 15.34
C ARG A 240 -16.57 -8.78 14.12
N ILE A 241 -16.29 -8.25 12.93
CA ILE A 241 -16.91 -8.69 11.67
C ILE A 241 -16.47 -10.11 11.33
N ASN A 242 -15.16 -10.39 11.46
CA ASN A 242 -14.59 -11.71 11.20
C ASN A 242 -15.16 -12.77 12.14
N MET A 243 -15.32 -12.46 13.44
CA MET A 243 -15.96 -13.37 14.39
C MET A 243 -17.41 -13.67 14.01
N LYS A 244 -18.21 -12.64 13.69
CA LYS A 244 -19.59 -12.85 13.19
C LYS A 244 -19.63 -13.67 11.89
N MET A 245 -18.65 -13.50 11.01
CA MET A 245 -18.53 -14.30 9.79
C MET A 245 -18.19 -15.76 10.12
N ILE A 246 -17.23 -16.00 11.02
CA ILE A 246 -16.82 -17.34 11.48
C ILE A 246 -18.01 -18.10 12.05
N GLU A 247 -18.81 -17.45 12.90
CA GLU A 247 -20.03 -18.02 13.51
C GLU A 247 -21.11 -18.44 12.48
N ARG A 248 -21.07 -17.88 11.26
CA ARG A 248 -22.04 -18.18 10.20
C ARG A 248 -21.64 -19.38 9.33
N PHE A 249 -20.37 -19.76 9.30
CA PHE A 249 -19.91 -20.94 8.55
C PHE A 249 -20.38 -22.22 9.22
N ARG A 250 -20.88 -23.17 8.43
CA ARG A 250 -21.16 -24.53 8.90
C ARG A 250 -19.84 -25.32 8.99
N GLY A 251 -19.42 -25.66 10.20
CA GLY A 251 -18.24 -26.48 10.43
C GLY A 251 -17.81 -26.48 11.90
N ASP A 252 -16.85 -27.36 12.22
CA ASP A 252 -16.29 -27.42 13.56
C ASP A 252 -15.32 -26.25 13.80
N VAL A 253 -15.47 -25.61 14.95
CA VAL A 253 -14.57 -24.53 15.37
C VAL A 253 -13.23 -25.13 15.78
N MET A 254 -12.16 -24.64 15.17
CA MET A 254 -10.79 -25.01 15.55
C MET A 254 -10.06 -23.79 16.13
N THR A 255 -9.53 -23.95 17.34
CA THR A 255 -8.77 -22.90 18.02
C THR A 255 -7.29 -23.22 17.96
N TYR A 256 -6.50 -22.28 17.44
CA TYR A 256 -5.04 -22.37 17.44
C TYR A 256 -4.47 -21.40 18.47
N HIS A 257 -3.82 -21.92 19.50
CA HIS A 257 -3.16 -21.11 20.51
C HIS A 257 -1.74 -20.78 20.05
N SER A 258 -1.34 -19.50 20.12
CA SER A 258 0.06 -19.13 19.94
C SER A 258 0.88 -19.60 21.14
N PHE A 259 2.11 -20.02 20.88
CA PHE A 259 3.16 -20.09 21.89
C PHE A 259 4.03 -18.84 21.68
N ASP A 260 3.95 -17.91 22.63
CA ASP A 260 4.84 -16.75 22.71
C ASP A 260 6.05 -17.07 23.60
#